data_AF-Q8YXQ6-F1
#
_entry.id   AF-Q8YXQ6-F1
#
_cell.length_a   1.000
_cell.length_b   1.000
_cell.length_c   1.000
_cell.angle_alpha   90.00
_cell.angle_beta   90.00
_cell.angle_gamma   90.00
#
_symmetry.space_group_name_H-M   'P 1'
#
loop_
_entity.id
_entity.type
_entity.pdbx_description
1 polymer ?
#
loop_
_entity_poly.entity_id
_entity_poly.type
_entity_poly.pdbx_seq_one_letter_code
_entity_poly.pdbx_strand_id
1 'polypeptide(L)' 'MILDLSQIDFVDSSGLGALVQLAKQAQTAEGTLQIVTNARVTQTVKLVRLEKFLSLQSTVDAAVENIKGA' A
#
# COMPACT_ATOMS: atom_id res chain seq x y z
N MET A 1 -0.53 -0.63 -10.40
CA MET A 1 -1.86 -0.32 -9.81
C MET A 1 -1.67 0.62 -8.63
N ILE A 2 -2.54 1.62 -8.47
CA ILE A 2 -2.57 2.49 -7.29
C ILE A 2 -3.85 2.19 -6.51
N LEU A 3 -3.72 1.95 -5.21
CA LEU A 3 -4.82 1.80 -4.28
C LEU A 3 -4.82 2.96 -3.29
N ASP A 4 -5.89 3.77 -3.29
CA ASP A 4 -6.01 4.93 -2.40
C ASP A 4 -6.85 4.61 -1.17
N LEU A 5 -6.20 4.60 0.00
CA LEU A 5 -6.78 4.39 1.32
C LEU A 5 -6.73 5.68 2.16
N SER A 6 -6.46 6.84 1.57
CA SER A 6 -6.31 8.12 2.28
C SER A 6 -7.53 8.51 3.10
N GLN A 7 -8.73 8.13 2.65
CA GLN A 7 -10.01 8.41 3.31
C GLN A 7 -10.47 7.31 4.27
N ILE A 8 -9.67 6.26 4.50
CA ILE A 8 -10.06 5.16 5.38
C ILE A 8 -9.64 5.46 6.83
N ASP A 9 -10.56 5.26 7.76
CA ASP A 9 -10.34 5.51 9.17
C ASP A 9 -9.59 4.39 9.90
N PHE A 10 -9.69 3.15 9.43
CA PHE A 10 -9.08 1.99 10.08
C PHE A 10 -8.91 0.81 9.11
N VAL A 11 -7.88 0.00 9.36
CA VAL A 11 -7.64 -1.28 8.71
C VAL A 11 -7.42 -2.32 9.79
N ASP A 12 -8.13 -3.44 9.70
CA ASP A 12 -8.06 -4.56 10.63
C ASP A 12 -7.07 -5.63 10.14
N SER A 13 -7.04 -6.78 10.80
CA SER A 13 -6.19 -7.91 10.39
C SER A 13 -6.60 -8.49 9.03
N SER A 14 -7.89 -8.50 8.70
CA SER A 14 -8.36 -9.02 7.42
C SER A 14 -7.99 -8.10 6.25
N GLY A 15 -8.11 -6.79 6.43
CA GLY A 15 -7.66 -5.77 5.48
C GLY A 15 -6.15 -5.87 5.22
N LEU A 16 -5.32 -6.01 6.27
CA LEU A 16 -3.88 -6.22 6.10
C LEU A 16 -3.57 -7.49 5.28
N GLY A 17 -4.27 -8.60 5.57
CA GLY A 17 -4.12 -9.84 4.81
C GLY A 17 -4.45 -9.68 3.32
N ALA A 18 -5.54 -8.96 3.02
CA ALA A 18 -5.94 -8.65 1.65
C ALA A 18 -4.88 -7.78 0.92
N LEU A 19 -4.33 -6.76 1.59
CA LEU A 19 -3.27 -5.92 1.01
C LEU A 19 -2.01 -6.72 0.69
N VAL A 20 -1.62 -7.65 1.56
CA VAL A 20 -0.49 -8.56 1.33
C VAL A 20 -0.76 -9.47 0.13
N GLN A 21 -1.97 -10.01 0.00
CA GLN A 21 -2.37 -10.84 -1.13
C GLN A 21 -2.27 -10.06 -2.45
N LEU A 22 -2.76 -8.82 -2.48
CA LEU A 22 -2.70 -7.94 -3.66
C LEU A 22 -1.26 -7.59 -4.03
N ALA A 23 -0.41 -7.27 -3.06
CA ALA A 23 1.00 -6.98 -3.30
C ALA A 23 1.73 -8.19 -3.91
N LYS A 24 1.46 -9.40 -3.42
CA LYS A 24 1.99 -10.64 -4.00
C LYS A 24 1.52 -10.85 -5.44
N GLN A 25 0.22 -10.66 -5.70
CA GLN A 25 -0.34 -10.81 -7.05
C GLN A 25 0.28 -9.82 -8.04
N ALA A 26 0.47 -8.55 -7.62
CA ALA A 26 1.14 -7.55 -8.45
C ALA A 26 2.58 -7.97 -8.77
N GLN A 27 3.34 -8.43 -7.76
CA GLN A 27 4.71 -8.93 -7.95
C GLN A 27 4.77 -10.13 -8.91
N THR A 28 3.85 -11.08 -8.77
CA THR A 28 3.76 -12.26 -9.66
C THR A 28 3.40 -11.88 -11.09
N ALA A 29 2.62 -10.81 -11.28
CA ALA A 29 2.28 -10.29 -12.60
C ALA A 29 3.35 -9.32 -13.17
N GLU A 30 4.54 -9.26 -12.57
CA GLU A 30 5.62 -8.33 -12.93
C GLU A 30 5.18 -6.85 -12.89
N GLY A 31 4.12 -6.56 -12.13
CA GLY A 31 3.57 -5.23 -11.95
C GLY A 31 3.93 -4.64 -10.59
N THR A 32 3.68 -3.35 -10.45
CA THR A 32 3.86 -2.62 -9.18
C THR A 32 2.52 -2.32 -8.53
N LEU A 33 2.46 -2.47 -7.20
CA LEU A 33 1.36 -1.99 -6.37
C LEU A 33 1.86 -0.81 -5.53
N GLN A 34 1.18 0.32 -5.64
CA GLN A 34 1.41 1.48 -4.79
C GLN A 34 0.17 1.70 -3.92
N ILE A 35 0.36 1.90 -2.61
CA ILE A 35 -0.74 2.08 -1.67
C ILE A 35 -0.64 3.46 -1.04
N VAL A 36 -1.58 4.34 -1.36
CA VAL A 36 -1.68 5.66 -0.73
C VAL A 36 -2.40 5.52 0.60
N THR A 37 -1.81 6.02 1.68
CA THR A 37 -2.40 5.91 3.02
C THR A 37 -2.36 7.25 3.76
N ASN A 38 -3.16 7.37 4.81
CA ASN A 38 -3.03 8.45 5.78
C ASN A 38 -2.17 8.02 6.98
N ALA A 39 -1.75 8.98 7.81
CA ALA A 39 -0.87 8.74 8.95
C ALA A 39 -1.38 7.67 9.92
N ARG A 40 -2.70 7.57 10.14
CA ARG A 40 -3.31 6.59 11.03
C ARG A 40 -3.16 5.16 10.48
N VAL A 41 -3.51 4.97 9.21
CA VAL A 41 -3.37 3.66 8.54
C VAL A 41 -1.89 3.29 8.40
N THR A 42 -1.02 4.24 8.04
CA THR A 42 0.44 4.00 7.98
C THR A 42 0.98 3.48 9.30
N GLN A 43 0.56 4.02 10.44
CA GLN A 43 0.99 3.57 11.77
C GLN A 43 0.61 2.12 12.02
N THR A 44 -0.64 1.72 11.73
CA THR A 44 -1.09 0.33 11.87
C THR A 44 -0.24 -0.63 11.03
N VAL A 45 0.07 -0.25 9.79
CA VAL A 45 0.91 -1.06 8.89
C VAL A 45 2.35 -1.18 9.41
N LYS A 46 2.90 -0.11 9.99
CA LYS A 46 4.25 -0.10 10.58
C LYS A 46 4.35 -0.98 11.83
N LEU A 47 3.31 -1.03 12.66
CA LEU A 47 3.29 -1.88 13.86
C LEU A 47 3.45 -3.36 13.50
N VAL A 48 2.90 -3.78 12.36
CA VAL A 48 3.01 -5.16 11.85
C VAL A 48 4.20 -5.36 10.88
N ARG A 49 5.06 -4.34 10.72
CA ARG A 49 6.28 -4.36 9.88
C ARG A 49 6.04 -4.66 8.40
N LEU A 50 4.89 -4.27 7.87
CA LEU A 50 4.52 -4.49 6.47
C LEU A 50 4.78 -3.27 5.58
N GLU A 51 5.27 -2.16 6.11
CA GLU A 51 5.45 -0.90 5.37
C GLU A 51 6.45 -1.03 4.21
N LYS A 52 7.47 -1.87 4.37
CA LYS A 52 8.46 -2.14 3.31
C LYS A 52 7.90 -3.03 2.21
N PHE A 53 6.91 -3.86 2.51
CA PHE A 53 6.30 -4.79 1.57
C PHE A 53 5.18 -4.11 0.77
N LEU A 54 4.46 -3.17 1.39
CA LEU A 54 3.25 -2.57 0.85
C LEU A 54 3.46 -1.27 0.05
N SER A 55 4.72 -0.87 -0.22
CA SER A 55 5.07 0.32 -1.02
C SER A 55 4.17 1.53 -0.70
N LEU A 56 4.16 1.91 0.57
CA LEU A 56 3.25 2.94 1.09
C LEU A 56 3.65 4.34 0.60
N GLN A 57 2.67 5.11 0.15
CA GLN A 57 2.83 6.47 -0.36
C GLN A 57 1.95 7.43 0.44
N SER A 58 2.40 8.68 0.56
CA SER A 58 1.65 9.74 1.26
C SER A 58 0.64 10.46 0.38
N THR A 59 0.84 10.43 -0.94
CA THR A 59 -0.05 11.07 -1.92
C THR A 59 -0.17 10.20 -3.18
N VAL A 60 -1.24 10.43 -3.94
CA VAL A 60 -1.43 9.80 -5.26
C VAL A 60 -0.32 10.22 -6.22
N ASP A 61 0.13 11.47 -6.15
CA ASP A 61 1.20 11.99 -7.02
C ASP A 61 2.52 11.22 -6.82
N ALA A 62 2.93 11.04 -5.56
CA ALA A 62 4.10 10.22 -5.21
C ALA A 62 3.95 8.77 -5.67
N ALA A 63 2.73 8.20 -5.60
CA ALA A 63 2.46 6.87 -6.12
C ALA A 63 2.62 6.79 -7.65
N VAL A 64 2.20 7.81 -8.39
CA VAL A 64 2.37 7.88 -9.84
C VAL A 64 3.85 8.00 -10.21
N GLU A 65 4.63 8.81 -9.49
CA GLU A 65 6.07 8.93 -9.71
C GLU A 65 6.80 7.60 -9.51
N ASN A 66 6.45 6.84 -8.46
CA ASN A 66 7.05 5.54 -8.17
C ASN A 66 6.71 4.44 -9.19
N ILE A 67 5.60 4.59 -9.94
CA ILE A 67 5.29 3.66 -11.05
C ILE A 67 6.13 3.97 -12.28
N LYS A 68 6.41 5.25 -12.54
CA LYS A 68 7.19 5.68 -13.72
C LYS A 68 8.68 5.31 -13.62
N GLY A 69 9.17 5.07 -12.40
CA GLY A 69 10.56 4.68 -12.14
C GLY A 69 10.83 3.17 -12.06
N ALA A 70 9.82 2.33 -12.31
CA ALA A 70 9.91 0.86 -12.26
C ALA A 70 10.03 0.23 -13.65
#